data_AF-A0A4D7QJK9-F1
#
_entry.id   AF-A0A4D7QJK9-F1
#
_cell.length_a   1.000
_cell.length_b   1.000
_cell.length_c   1.000
_cell.angle_alpha   90.00
_cell.angle_beta   90.00
_cell.angle_gamma   90.00
#
_symmetry.space_group_name_H-M   'P 1'
#
loop_
_entity.id
_entity.type
_entity.pdbx_description
1 polymer ?
#
loop_
_entity_poly.entity_id
_entity_poly.type
_entity_poly.pdbx_seq_one_letter_code
_entity_poly.pdbx_strand_id
1 'polypeptide(L)'
;MVEGIREGLTHCLPEEADMPTLEERIQRLEDIEAIRHLKARYARYADEKYTDDHQRKPQAELDRLADLQAGLFTEDAIWDAGEHFGVCNGRDEIHAFVRKGAWSFAMHYFLNPQIDIHGDTATGHWMLWQACTLTAGDTPCWMAAIEDDEYRRTPEGWLMSRMTFTLKFMTRFDVPWTQVKNLPFHLQTHG
;
A
#
# COMPACT_ATOMS: atom_id res chain seq x y z
N MET A 1 -4.23 -58.75 16.10
CA MET A 1 -5.01 -58.08 15.04
C MET A 1 -6.40 -57.83 15.60
N VAL A 2 -6.89 -56.63 15.87
CA VAL A 2 -6.43 -55.25 15.63
C VAL A 2 -7.08 -54.40 16.74
N GLU A 3 -6.31 -53.46 17.29
CA GLU A 3 -6.76 -52.42 18.24
C GLU A 3 -7.86 -51.53 17.62
N GLY A 4 -8.88 -51.19 18.41
CA GLY A 4 -9.92 -50.24 18.03
C GLY A 4 -9.83 -48.97 18.86
N ILE A 5 -9.01 -48.04 18.39
CA ILE A 5 -8.80 -46.69 18.92
C ILE A 5 -10.13 -45.93 18.98
N ARG A 6 -10.50 -45.44 20.17
CA ARG A 6 -11.38 -44.28 20.36
C ARG A 6 -10.70 -43.31 21.32
N GLU A 7 -9.65 -42.65 20.83
CA GLU A 7 -9.19 -41.42 21.44
C GLU A 7 -10.11 -40.29 20.97
N GLY A 8 -10.81 -39.70 21.94
CA GLY A 8 -11.61 -38.51 21.73
C GLY A 8 -10.69 -37.34 21.45
N LEU A 9 -10.71 -36.87 20.20
CA LEU A 9 -10.32 -35.49 19.88
C LEU A 9 -11.42 -34.58 20.42
N THR A 10 -11.31 -34.20 21.69
CA THR A 10 -12.04 -33.07 22.25
C THR A 10 -11.49 -31.83 21.57
N HIS A 11 -12.08 -31.46 20.44
CA HIS A 11 -11.96 -30.10 19.91
C HIS A 11 -12.65 -29.20 20.92
N CYS A 12 -11.88 -28.65 21.87
CA CYS A 12 -12.36 -27.65 22.80
C CYS A 12 -12.74 -26.43 21.99
N LEU A 13 -14.02 -26.35 21.61
CA LEU A 13 -14.62 -25.09 21.21
C LEU A 13 -14.41 -24.11 22.38
N PRO A 14 -13.97 -22.86 22.13
CA PRO A 14 -13.83 -21.88 23.19
C PRO A 14 -15.15 -21.76 23.96
N GLU A 15 -15.08 -21.69 25.29
CA GLU A 15 -16.26 -21.44 26.14
C GLU A 15 -16.94 -20.13 25.71
N GLU A 16 -18.27 -20.02 25.86
CA GLU A 16 -19.03 -18.83 25.45
C GLU A 16 -18.49 -17.51 26.03
N ALA A 17 -17.80 -17.57 27.18
CA ALA A 17 -17.15 -16.43 27.83
C ALA A 17 -15.88 -15.93 27.13
N ASP A 18 -15.34 -16.69 26.17
CA ASP A 18 -14.08 -16.42 25.46
C ASP A 18 -14.32 -16.00 23.99
N MET A 19 -15.59 -15.90 23.57
CA MET A 19 -15.93 -15.36 22.26
C MET A 19 -16.00 -13.83 22.33
N PRO A 20 -15.39 -13.12 21.35
CA PRO A 20 -15.53 -11.68 21.28
C PRO A 20 -17.00 -11.30 21.13
N THR A 21 -17.38 -10.25 21.85
CA THR A 21 -18.71 -9.64 21.81
C THR A 21 -19.08 -9.20 20.39
N LEU A 22 -20.37 -8.97 20.15
CA LEU A 22 -20.80 -8.46 18.85
C LEU A 22 -20.22 -7.08 18.57
N GLU A 23 -20.12 -6.24 19.59
CA GLU A 23 -19.52 -4.92 19.54
C GLU A 23 -18.05 -4.99 19.12
N GLU A 24 -17.26 -5.88 19.73
CA GLU A 24 -15.84 -6.07 19.36
C GLU A 24 -15.69 -6.60 17.92
N ARG A 25 -16.57 -7.52 17.51
CA ARG A 25 -16.57 -8.09 16.16
C ARG A 25 -16.96 -7.04 15.11
N ILE A 26 -17.96 -6.20 15.39
CA ILE A 26 -18.38 -5.11 14.51
C ILE A 26 -17.27 -4.06 14.42
N GLN A 27 -16.70 -3.65 15.56
CA GLN A 27 -15.60 -2.69 15.58
C GLN A 27 -14.41 -3.16 14.72
N ARG A 28 -14.02 -4.44 14.85
CA ARG A 28 -12.97 -5.03 13.99
C ARG A 28 -13.30 -4.93 12.50
N LEU A 29 -14.55 -5.20 12.11
CA LEU A 29 -14.97 -5.11 10.70
C LEU A 29 -14.97 -3.66 10.20
N GLU A 30 -15.43 -2.71 11.01
CA GLU A 30 -15.41 -1.28 10.71
C GLU A 30 -13.98 -0.77 10.57
N ASP A 31 -13.05 -1.24 11.40
CA ASP A 31 -11.64 -0.88 11.33
C ASP A 31 -10.96 -1.41 10.06
N ILE A 32 -11.23 -2.67 9.70
CA ILE A 32 -10.75 -3.26 8.44
C ILE A 32 -11.24 -2.43 7.25
N GLU A 33 -12.52 -2.06 7.23
CA GLU A 33 -13.08 -1.27 6.13
C GLU A 33 -12.55 0.17 6.12
N ALA A 34 -12.34 0.78 7.29
CA ALA A 34 -11.70 2.09 7.40
C ALA A 34 -10.28 2.09 6.82
N ILE A 35 -9.49 1.04 7.07
CA ILE A 35 -8.15 0.87 6.49
C ILE A 35 -8.23 0.63 4.98
N ARG A 36 -9.19 -0.16 4.49
CA ARG A 36 -9.42 -0.33 3.05
C ARG A 36 -9.74 1.00 2.37
N HIS A 37 -10.62 1.81 2.96
CA HIS A 37 -10.92 3.14 2.48
C HIS A 37 -9.73 4.10 2.57
N LEU A 38 -8.91 4.01 3.61
CA LEU A 38 -7.67 4.77 3.75
C LEU A 38 -6.72 4.49 2.58
N LYS A 39 -6.45 3.21 2.30
CA LYS A 39 -5.57 2.79 1.18
C LYS A 39 -6.14 3.19 -0.18
N ALA A 40 -7.45 3.07 -0.36
CA ALA A 40 -8.14 3.54 -1.58
C ALA A 40 -8.03 5.06 -1.78
N ARG A 41 -8.15 5.87 -0.70
CA ARG A 41 -7.92 7.31 -0.77
C ARG A 41 -6.48 7.65 -1.12
N TYR A 42 -5.51 6.92 -0.56
CA TYR A 42 -4.10 7.07 -0.91
C TYR A 42 -3.86 6.86 -2.41
N ALA A 43 -4.36 5.75 -2.96
CA ALA A 43 -4.28 5.45 -4.40
C ALA A 43 -4.94 6.55 -5.24
N ARG A 44 -6.17 6.95 -4.85
CA ARG A 44 -6.91 8.00 -5.54
C ARG A 44 -6.12 9.31 -5.59
N TYR A 45 -5.54 9.76 -4.48
CA TYR A 45 -4.75 10.99 -4.48
C TYR A 45 -3.42 10.86 -5.24
N ALA A 46 -2.87 9.65 -5.36
CA ALA A 46 -1.75 9.38 -6.26
C ALA A 46 -2.16 9.52 -7.73
N ASP A 47 -3.31 8.96 -8.10
CA ASP A 47 -3.79 8.83 -9.48
C ASP A 47 -4.45 10.10 -10.00
N GLU A 48 -5.16 10.86 -9.14
CA GLU A 48 -5.80 12.14 -9.51
C GLU A 48 -4.79 13.24 -9.89
N LYS A 49 -3.49 12.98 -9.77
CA LYS A 49 -2.40 13.85 -10.25
C LYS A 49 -2.26 13.88 -11.77
N TYR A 50 -2.96 13.00 -12.47
CA TYR A 50 -2.87 12.86 -13.93
C TYR A 50 -4.20 13.20 -14.60
N THR A 51 -4.11 13.63 -15.86
CA THR A 51 -5.26 13.85 -16.75
C THR A 51 -5.61 12.58 -17.52
N ASP A 52 -6.79 12.55 -18.14
CA ASP A 52 -7.23 11.44 -18.99
C ASP A 52 -6.29 11.21 -20.18
N ASP A 53 -5.65 12.28 -20.67
CA ASP A 53 -4.60 12.23 -21.72
C ASP A 53 -3.21 11.81 -21.19
N HIS A 54 -3.15 11.22 -19.99
CA HIS A 54 -1.93 10.70 -19.36
C HIS A 54 -0.83 11.76 -19.16
N GLN A 55 -1.21 12.98 -18.80
CA GLN A 55 -0.28 14.07 -18.47
C GLN A 55 -0.38 14.43 -16.99
N ARG A 56 0.69 15.00 -16.42
CA ARG A 56 0.63 15.57 -15.07
C ARG A 56 -0.23 16.83 -15.06
N LYS A 57 -1.02 16.97 -14.00
CA LYS A 57 -1.82 18.17 -13.74
C LYS A 57 -0.94 19.39 -13.39
N PRO A 58 -1.51 20.61 -13.47
CA PRO A 58 -0.81 21.84 -13.06
C PRO A 58 -0.31 21.78 -11.61
N GLN A 59 0.80 22.47 -11.33
CA GLN A 59 1.49 22.40 -10.03
C GLN A 59 0.58 22.70 -8.82
N ALA A 60 -0.33 23.66 -8.94
CA ALA A 60 -1.24 23.99 -7.84
C ALA A 60 -2.18 22.82 -7.46
N GLU A 61 -2.61 22.02 -8.43
CA GLU A 61 -3.41 20.81 -8.15
C GLU A 61 -2.54 19.69 -7.59
N LEU A 62 -1.31 19.54 -8.09
CA LEU A 62 -0.34 18.59 -7.56
C LEU A 62 0.01 18.86 -6.09
N ASP A 63 0.17 20.14 -5.73
CA ASP A 63 0.46 20.58 -4.36
C ASP A 63 -0.69 20.19 -3.42
N ARG A 64 -1.93 20.53 -3.80
CA ARG A 64 -3.12 20.13 -3.04
C ARG A 64 -3.24 18.61 -2.89
N LEU A 65 -3.00 17.85 -3.95
CA LEU A 65 -3.08 16.38 -3.92
C LEU A 65 -1.95 15.76 -3.10
N ALA A 66 -0.77 16.38 -3.08
CA ALA A 66 0.32 15.98 -2.22
C ALA A 66 -0.03 16.20 -0.75
N ASP A 67 -0.59 17.36 -0.38
CA ASP A 67 -1.08 17.63 0.98
C ASP A 67 -2.10 16.58 1.42
N LEU A 68 -3.10 16.30 0.57
CA LEU A 68 -4.13 15.31 0.85
C LEU A 68 -3.57 13.90 1.00
N GLN A 69 -2.60 13.51 0.18
CA GLN A 69 -1.97 12.19 0.24
C GLN A 69 -1.07 12.04 1.47
N ALA A 70 -0.24 13.04 1.77
CA ALA A 70 0.64 13.04 2.94
C ALA A 70 -0.16 13.10 4.26
N GLY A 71 -1.30 13.78 4.27
CA GLY A 71 -2.20 13.82 5.43
C GLY A 71 -2.80 12.47 5.82
N LEU A 72 -2.66 11.43 4.99
CA LEU A 72 -3.09 10.07 5.31
C LEU A 72 -2.05 9.28 6.16
N PHE A 73 -0.89 9.87 6.41
CA PHE A 73 0.18 9.30 7.23
C PHE A 73 0.20 9.91 8.62
N THR A 74 0.70 9.18 9.62
CA THR A 74 1.07 9.79 10.90
C THR A 74 2.23 10.77 10.71
N GLU A 75 2.41 11.70 11.65
CA GLU A 75 3.47 12.72 11.56
C GLU A 75 4.87 12.08 11.50
N ASP A 76 5.05 10.98 12.23
CA ASP A 76 6.26 10.18 12.37
C ASP A 76 6.36 9.02 11.37
N ALA A 77 5.50 8.97 10.35
CA ALA A 77 5.40 7.80 9.48
C ALA A 77 6.67 7.56 8.65
N ILE A 78 6.92 6.29 8.31
CA ILE A 78 8.03 5.90 7.44
C ILE A 78 7.47 5.34 6.13
N TRP A 79 7.90 5.91 5.00
CA TRP A 79 7.68 5.32 3.68
C TRP A 79 9.00 4.76 3.17
N ASP A 80 9.11 3.43 3.13
CA ASP A 80 10.32 2.71 2.82
C ASP A 80 10.11 1.89 1.54
N ALA A 81 10.72 2.33 0.45
CA ALA A 81 10.70 1.61 -0.82
C ALA A 81 12.10 1.14 -1.23
N GLY A 82 12.97 0.94 -0.24
CA GLY A 82 14.28 0.35 -0.37
C GLY A 82 15.18 1.06 -1.38
N GLU A 83 16.06 0.28 -2.01
CA GLU A 83 17.09 0.78 -2.94
C GLU A 83 16.51 1.42 -4.23
N HIS A 84 15.25 1.12 -4.57
CA HIS A 84 14.67 1.55 -5.85
C HIS A 84 14.04 2.95 -5.79
N PHE A 85 13.43 3.32 -4.67
CA PHE A 85 12.76 4.62 -4.52
C PHE A 85 13.15 5.39 -3.26
N GLY A 86 14.01 4.81 -2.41
CA GLY A 86 14.52 5.43 -1.20
C GLY A 86 13.58 5.29 0.01
N VAL A 87 13.94 6.01 1.07
CA VAL A 87 13.22 6.04 2.34
C VAL A 87 12.90 7.48 2.68
N CYS A 88 11.65 7.74 3.08
CA CYS A 88 11.18 9.03 3.58
C CYS A 88 10.78 8.87 5.05
N ASN A 89 11.26 9.77 5.91
CA ASN A 89 11.03 9.78 7.35
C ASN A 89 10.18 10.99 7.73
N GLY A 90 8.98 10.72 8.21
CA GLY A 90 8.00 11.72 8.59
C GLY A 90 7.17 12.24 7.41
N ARG A 91 6.04 12.84 7.77
CA ARG A 91 5.03 13.33 6.81
C ARG A 91 5.60 14.36 5.82
N ASP A 92 6.52 15.21 6.25
CA ASP A 92 7.11 16.25 5.40
C ASP A 92 7.98 15.69 4.28
N GLU A 93 8.81 14.68 4.56
CA GLU A 93 9.61 14.01 3.54
C GLU A 93 8.73 13.24 2.55
N ILE A 94 7.70 12.56 3.07
CA ILE A 94 6.70 11.85 2.26
C ILE A 94 5.97 12.85 1.35
N HIS A 95 5.55 14.01 1.88
CA HIS A 95 4.92 15.07 1.11
C HIS A 95 5.83 15.55 -0.03
N ALA A 96 7.09 15.87 0.26
CA ALA A 96 8.05 16.30 -0.75
C ALA A 96 8.24 15.24 -1.85
N PHE A 97 8.29 13.96 -1.48
CA PHE A 97 8.42 12.85 -2.41
C PHE A 97 7.20 12.73 -3.34
N VAL A 98 5.98 12.66 -2.78
CA VAL A 98 4.76 12.47 -3.59
C VAL A 98 4.42 13.71 -4.43
N ARG A 99 4.81 14.90 -3.98
CA ARG A 99 4.73 16.15 -4.75
C ARG A 99 5.64 16.11 -5.97
N LYS A 100 6.88 15.67 -5.80
CA LYS A 100 7.86 15.57 -6.88
C LYS A 100 7.39 14.57 -7.93
N GLY A 101 7.08 13.34 -7.52
CA GLY A 101 6.64 12.25 -8.40
C GLY A 101 7.68 11.81 -9.44
N ALA A 102 7.67 10.54 -9.85
CA ALA A 102 8.54 10.00 -10.90
C ALA A 102 7.81 9.79 -12.25
N TRP A 103 6.49 9.92 -12.26
CA TRP A 103 5.63 9.46 -13.34
C TRP A 103 4.98 10.61 -14.09
N SER A 104 4.85 10.48 -15.42
CA SER A 104 3.97 11.32 -16.24
C SER A 104 2.51 10.84 -16.17
N PHE A 105 2.32 9.55 -15.89
CA PHE A 105 1.05 8.90 -15.60
C PHE A 105 1.26 7.73 -14.65
N ALA A 106 0.34 7.50 -13.72
CA ALA A 106 0.29 6.27 -12.94
C ALA A 106 -1.16 5.93 -12.56
N MET A 107 -1.41 4.63 -12.39
CA MET A 107 -2.66 4.11 -11.85
C MET A 107 -2.33 2.94 -10.92
N HIS A 108 -2.70 3.08 -9.65
CA HIS A 108 -2.31 2.15 -8.59
C HIS A 108 -3.46 1.22 -8.20
N TYR A 109 -3.23 -0.08 -8.27
CA TYR A 109 -4.17 -1.11 -7.89
C TYR A 109 -3.63 -1.84 -6.65
N PHE A 110 -4.21 -1.54 -5.49
CA PHE A 110 -3.96 -2.29 -4.25
C PHE A 110 -4.94 -3.44 -4.15
N LEU A 111 -4.41 -4.65 -4.33
CA LEU A 111 -5.16 -5.89 -4.49
C LEU A 111 -4.95 -6.83 -3.29
N ASN A 112 -5.90 -7.74 -3.12
CA ASN A 112 -5.83 -8.86 -2.18
C ASN A 112 -5.44 -8.47 -0.74
N PRO A 113 -6.14 -7.50 -0.10
CA PRO A 113 -5.79 -7.07 1.25
C PRO A 113 -5.91 -8.19 2.27
N GLN A 114 -4.91 -8.27 3.13
CA GLN A 114 -4.94 -9.03 4.37
C GLN A 114 -4.67 -8.03 5.50
N ILE A 115 -5.68 -7.74 6.31
CA ILE A 115 -5.62 -6.69 7.33
C ILE A 115 -5.91 -7.31 8.70
N ASP A 116 -4.99 -7.09 9.64
CA ASP A 116 -5.10 -7.57 11.00
C ASP A 116 -5.15 -6.41 12.00
N ILE A 117 -6.23 -6.38 12.78
CA ILE A 117 -6.46 -5.36 13.81
C ILE A 117 -5.88 -5.82 15.14
N HIS A 118 -5.13 -4.93 15.79
CA HIS A 118 -4.46 -5.11 17.08
C HIS A 118 -4.80 -3.93 18.02
N GLY A 119 -6.09 -3.76 18.34
CA GLY A 119 -6.57 -2.62 19.13
C GLY A 119 -6.48 -1.31 18.35
N ASP A 120 -5.56 -0.44 18.74
CA ASP A 120 -5.32 0.87 18.10
C ASP A 120 -4.17 0.84 17.09
N THR A 121 -3.60 -0.34 16.81
CA THR A 121 -2.69 -0.56 15.69
C THR A 121 -3.24 -1.64 14.75
N ALA A 122 -2.74 -1.68 13.53
CA ALA A 122 -3.06 -2.72 12.57
C ALA A 122 -1.92 -2.94 11.60
N THR A 123 -1.90 -4.10 10.95
CA THR A 123 -1.02 -4.39 9.82
C THR A 123 -1.85 -4.64 8.57
N GLY A 124 -1.24 -4.41 7.40
CA GLY A 124 -1.88 -4.67 6.12
C GLY A 124 -0.88 -5.22 5.11
N HIS A 125 -1.23 -6.31 4.46
CA HIS A 125 -0.49 -6.85 3.32
C HIS A 125 -1.27 -6.59 2.04
N TRP A 126 -0.59 -6.03 1.04
CA TRP A 126 -1.18 -5.65 -0.23
C TRP A 126 -0.33 -6.12 -1.40
N MET A 127 -1.00 -6.58 -2.45
CA MET A 127 -0.39 -6.72 -3.76
C MET A 127 -0.58 -5.43 -4.54
N LEU A 128 0.50 -4.74 -4.88
CA LEU A 128 0.44 -3.60 -5.80
C LEU A 128 0.59 -4.09 -7.23
N TRP A 129 -0.34 -3.68 -8.08
CA TRP A 129 -0.17 -3.64 -9.53
C TRP A 129 -0.26 -2.19 -9.99
N GLN A 130 0.62 -1.76 -10.89
CA GLN A 130 0.67 -0.38 -11.36
C GLN A 130 0.93 -0.32 -12.86
N ALA A 131 0.05 0.40 -13.57
CA ALA A 131 0.33 0.93 -14.90
C ALA A 131 0.98 2.30 -14.70
N CYS A 132 2.12 2.57 -15.32
CA CYS A 132 2.73 3.89 -15.21
C CYS A 132 3.54 4.26 -16.44
N THR A 133 3.79 5.55 -16.61
CA THR A 133 4.71 6.08 -17.61
C THR A 133 5.78 6.87 -16.89
N LEU A 134 7.04 6.53 -17.11
CA LEU A 134 8.18 7.26 -16.57
C LEU A 134 8.24 8.65 -17.21
N THR A 135 8.42 9.69 -16.39
CA THR A 135 8.66 11.05 -16.92
C THR A 135 9.91 11.07 -17.81
N ALA A 136 10.94 10.33 -17.41
CA ALA A 136 12.15 10.16 -18.20
C ALA A 136 11.88 9.25 -19.40
N GLY A 137 12.04 9.80 -20.60
CA GLY A 137 11.92 9.03 -21.85
C GLY A 137 10.51 8.56 -22.19
N ASP A 138 9.48 9.12 -21.54
CA ASP A 138 8.06 8.84 -21.80
C ASP A 138 7.76 7.34 -21.97
N THR A 139 8.28 6.54 -21.05
CA THR A 139 8.34 5.09 -21.20
C THR A 139 7.23 4.41 -20.40
N PRO A 140 6.25 3.75 -21.07
CA PRO A 140 5.20 3.02 -20.38
C PRO A 140 5.73 1.72 -19.77
N CYS A 141 5.34 1.44 -18.54
CA CYS A 141 5.81 0.35 -17.70
C CYS A 141 4.67 -0.31 -16.94
N TRP A 142 4.85 -1.61 -16.67
CA TRP A 142 4.14 -2.36 -15.65
C TRP A 142 5.02 -2.53 -14.43
N MET A 143 4.46 -2.28 -13.26
CA MET A 143 5.10 -2.55 -11.98
C MET A 143 4.22 -3.48 -11.13
N ALA A 144 4.86 -4.44 -10.47
CA ALA A 144 4.25 -5.24 -9.43
C ALA A 144 5.13 -5.21 -8.18
N ALA A 145 4.49 -5.07 -7.03
CA ALA A 145 5.16 -5.04 -5.74
C ALA A 145 4.29 -5.66 -4.65
N ILE A 146 4.92 -5.89 -3.51
CA ILE A 146 4.25 -6.21 -2.25
C ILE A 146 4.43 -5.01 -1.32
N GLU A 147 3.37 -4.62 -0.65
CA GLU A 147 3.41 -3.62 0.41
C GLU A 147 2.96 -4.24 1.73
N ASP A 148 3.83 -4.12 2.72
CA ASP A 148 3.57 -4.45 4.12
C ASP A 148 3.47 -3.14 4.89
N ASP A 149 2.25 -2.79 5.27
CA ASP A 149 1.88 -1.55 5.92
C ASP A 149 1.61 -1.76 7.42
N GLU A 150 1.86 -0.70 8.18
CA GLU A 150 1.44 -0.55 9.56
C GLU A 150 0.54 0.68 9.69
N TYR A 151 -0.48 0.58 10.53
CA TYR A 151 -1.45 1.63 10.79
C TYR A 151 -1.58 1.92 12.27
N ARG A 152 -1.96 3.17 12.57
CA ARG A 152 -2.27 3.65 13.91
C ARG A 152 -3.61 4.38 13.91
N ARG A 153 -4.47 4.07 14.88
CA ARG A 153 -5.68 4.84 15.13
C ARG A 153 -5.32 6.16 15.83
N THR A 154 -5.85 7.25 15.33
CA THR A 154 -5.77 8.59 15.94
C THR A 154 -7.18 9.08 16.26
N PRO A 155 -7.34 10.21 16.99
CA PRO A 155 -8.64 10.83 17.18
C PRO A 155 -9.40 11.15 15.87
N GLU A 156 -8.67 11.34 14.77
CA GLU A 156 -9.20 11.63 13.43
C GLU A 156 -9.49 10.37 12.59
N GLY A 157 -9.17 9.18 13.11
CA GLY A 157 -9.35 7.89 12.45
C GLY A 157 -8.03 7.15 12.19
N TRP A 158 -8.06 6.14 11.33
CA TRP A 158 -6.86 5.37 10.97
C TRP A 158 -5.94 6.15 10.03
N LEU A 159 -4.63 6.11 10.31
CA LEU A 159 -3.57 6.65 9.45
C LEU A 159 -2.47 5.60 9.23
N MET A 160 -1.70 5.74 8.15
CA MET A 160 -0.52 4.91 7.86
C MET A 160 0.66 5.37 8.72
N SER A 161 1.22 4.48 9.53
CA SER A 161 2.44 4.75 10.31
C SER A 161 3.70 4.19 9.64
N ARG A 162 3.55 3.14 8.82
CA ARG A 162 4.64 2.64 7.98
C ARG A 162 4.08 2.08 6.69
N MET A 163 4.79 2.30 5.59
CA MET A 163 4.60 1.57 4.34
C MET A 163 5.94 1.00 3.92
N THR A 164 6.03 -0.33 3.79
CA THR A 164 7.25 -1.01 3.34
C THR A 164 6.98 -1.66 1.99
N PHE A 165 7.65 -1.16 0.96
CA PHE A 165 7.47 -1.57 -0.43
C PHE A 165 8.61 -2.51 -0.86
N THR A 166 8.23 -3.69 -1.35
CA THR A 166 9.13 -4.68 -1.94
C THR A 166 8.81 -4.86 -3.42
N LEU A 167 9.63 -4.27 -4.29
CA LEU A 167 9.51 -4.43 -5.75
C LEU A 167 9.61 -5.92 -6.13
N LYS A 168 8.69 -6.40 -6.96
CA LYS A 168 8.78 -7.74 -7.58
C LYS A 168 9.26 -7.66 -9.01
N PHE A 169 8.72 -6.72 -9.78
CA PHE A 169 9.29 -6.32 -11.06
C PHE A 169 8.82 -4.93 -11.47
N MET A 170 9.61 -4.29 -12.33
CA MET A 170 9.14 -3.25 -13.22
C MET A 170 9.70 -3.49 -14.61
N THR A 171 8.82 -3.52 -15.61
CA THR A 171 9.20 -3.77 -17.01
C THR A 171 8.51 -2.76 -17.91
N ARG A 172 9.14 -2.43 -19.03
CA ARG A 172 8.47 -1.71 -20.11
C ARG A 172 7.27 -2.52 -20.60
N PHE A 173 6.22 -1.84 -21.05
CA PHE A 173 4.99 -2.52 -21.50
C PHE A 173 5.23 -3.42 -22.72
N ASP A 174 6.21 -3.09 -23.56
CA ASP A 174 6.57 -3.78 -24.79
C ASP A 174 7.54 -4.95 -24.57
N VAL A 175 7.97 -5.21 -23.33
CA VAL A 175 8.88 -6.30 -22.96
C VAL A 175 8.23 -7.23 -21.93
N PRO A 176 8.20 -8.55 -22.16
CA PRO A 176 7.67 -9.49 -21.19
C PRO A 176 8.45 -9.47 -19.86
N TRP A 177 7.75 -9.47 -18.73
CA TRP A 177 8.37 -9.49 -17.39
C TRP A 177 9.25 -10.72 -17.14
N THR A 178 9.03 -11.82 -17.88
CA THR A 178 9.85 -13.04 -17.81
C THR A 178 11.26 -12.86 -18.38
N GLN A 179 11.48 -11.88 -19.26
CA GLN A 179 12.79 -11.62 -19.88
C GLN A 179 13.68 -10.70 -19.04
N VAL A 180 13.09 -9.81 -18.25
CA VAL A 180 13.81 -8.83 -17.42
C VAL A 180 13.80 -9.17 -15.92
N LYS A 181 13.40 -10.40 -15.59
CA LYS A 181 13.32 -10.90 -14.22
C LYS A 181 14.65 -10.71 -13.48
N ASN A 182 14.63 -10.00 -12.36
CA ASN A 182 15.78 -9.72 -11.49
C ASN A 182 16.89 -8.82 -12.08
N LEU A 183 16.65 -8.13 -13.21
CA LEU A 183 17.56 -7.05 -13.60
C LEU A 183 17.33 -5.84 -12.69
N PRO A 184 18.39 -5.18 -12.17
CA PRO A 184 18.22 -3.98 -11.37
C PRO A 184 17.51 -2.91 -12.20
N PHE A 185 16.35 -2.46 -11.71
CA PHE A 185 15.66 -1.34 -12.31
C PHE A 185 16.38 -0.06 -11.91
N HIS A 186 16.94 0.65 -12.89
CA HIS A 186 17.53 1.96 -12.69
C HIS A 186 16.58 3.02 -13.26
N LEU A 187 16.07 3.90 -12.40
CA LEU A 187 15.51 5.18 -12.85
C LEU A 187 16.62 5.88 -13.64
N GLN A 188 16.48 5.94 -14.96
CA GLN A 188 17.47 6.64 -15.78
C GLN A 188 17.41 8.13 -15.41
N THR A 189 18.43 8.59 -14.69
CA THR A 189 18.66 10.01 -14.49
C THR A 189 19.38 10.53 -15.72
N HIS A 190 18.70 11.34 -16.52
CA HIS A 190 19.39 12.14 -17.54
C HIS A 190 19.79 13.48 -16.92
N GLY A 191 21.09 13.75 -16.93
CA GLY A 191 21.64 15.11 -16.87
C GLY A 191 21.62 15.78 -18.23
#